data_AF-A0A0P1ENB6-F1
#
_entry.id   AF-A0A0P1ENB6-F1
#
_cell.length_a   1.000
_cell.length_b   1.000
_cell.length_c   1.000
_cell.angle_alpha   90.00
_cell.angle_beta   90.00
_cell.angle_gamma   90.00
#
_symmetry.space_group_name_H-M   'P 1'
#
loop_
_entity.id
_entity.type
_entity.pdbx_description
1 polymer ?
#
loop_
_entity_poly.entity_id
_entity_poly.type
_entity_poly.pdbx_seq_one_letter_code
_entity_poly.pdbx_strand_id
1 'polypeptide(L)'
;MAETLAEKLEKSELGHWMHRFEGFMVFIGIVGPFATLPQLIKLYFTHSQHATGQSLLSWSLFAVLSFLWFAYGLVVGKLPIYVGNGISMVLNVLMVVGILIHAGLTF
;
A
#
# COMPACT_ATOMS: atom_id res chain seq x y z
N MET A 1 -33.63 -23.17 18.87
CA MET A 1 -33.08 -22.68 17.58
C MET A 1 -31.63 -23.13 17.53
N ALA A 2 -31.23 -23.92 16.54
CA ALA A 2 -29.85 -24.37 16.44
C ALA A 2 -28.96 -23.18 16.05
N GLU A 3 -27.86 -22.97 16.77
CA GLU A 3 -26.85 -21.97 16.38
C GLU A 3 -26.31 -22.29 14.99
N THR A 4 -26.23 -21.26 14.16
CA THR A 4 -25.63 -21.33 12.83
C THR A 4 -24.12 -21.56 12.95
N LEU A 5 -23.51 -22.13 11.90
CA LEU A 5 -22.06 -22.38 11.88
C LEU A 5 -21.25 -21.09 12.09
N ALA A 6 -21.76 -19.95 11.62
CA ALA A 6 -21.16 -18.63 11.81
C ALA A 6 -21.11 -18.24 13.30
N GLU A 7 -22.22 -18.39 14.02
CA GLU A 7 -22.29 -18.09 15.45
C GLU A 7 -21.36 -19.00 16.28
N LYS A 8 -21.21 -20.27 15.87
CA LYS A 8 -20.26 -21.19 16.53
C LYS A 8 -18.81 -20.82 16.29
N LEU A 9 -18.47 -20.38 15.08
CA LEU A 9 -17.11 -19.92 14.74
C LEU A 9 -16.75 -18.63 15.49
N GLU A 10 -17.68 -17.68 15.56
CA GLU A 10 -17.50 -16.42 16.27
C GLU A 10 -17.26 -16.62 17.77
N LYS A 11 -17.99 -17.56 18.38
CA LYS A 11 -17.84 -17.93 19.80
C LYS A 11 -16.66 -18.85 20.09
N SER A 12 -15.97 -19.33 19.05
CA SER A 12 -14.81 -20.20 19.23
C SER A 12 -13.52 -19.39 19.43
N GLU A 13 -12.49 -20.04 19.97
CA GLU A 13 -11.12 -19.48 20.06
C GLU A 13 -10.63 -18.95 18.70
N LEU A 14 -11.07 -19.55 17.58
CA LEU A 14 -10.74 -19.10 16.23
C LEU A 14 -11.36 -17.74 15.90
N GLY A 15 -12.61 -17.49 16.29
CA GLY A 15 -13.29 -16.22 16.03
C GLY A 15 -12.62 -15.05 16.75
N HIS A 16 -12.24 -15.24 18.00
CA HIS A 16 -11.48 -14.24 18.78
C HIS A 16 -10.10 -13.95 18.16
N TRP A 17 -9.42 -14.99 17.66
CA TRP A 17 -8.15 -14.84 16.96
C TRP A 17 -8.30 -14.06 15.65
N MET A 18 -9.35 -14.34 14.87
CA MET A 18 -9.65 -13.65 13.61
C MET A 18 -9.91 -12.15 13.82
N HIS A 19 -10.68 -11.79 14.85
CA HIS A 19 -10.95 -10.39 15.15
C HIS A 19 -9.68 -9.62 15.56
N ARG A 20 -8.76 -10.26 16.30
CA ARG A 20 -7.45 -9.66 16.62
C ARG A 20 -6.59 -9.52 15.38
N PHE A 21 -6.59 -10.52 14.50
CA PHE A 21 -5.88 -10.50 13.24
C PHE A 21 -6.38 -9.38 12.31
N GLU A 22 -7.68 -9.14 12.25
CA GLU A 22 -8.26 -8.05 11.46
C GLU A 22 -7.70 -6.67 11.87
N GLY A 23 -7.68 -6.36 13.17
CA GLY A 23 -7.10 -5.10 13.66
C GLY A 23 -5.61 -4.96 13.33
N PHE A 24 -4.86 -6.05 13.40
CA PHE A 24 -3.46 -6.08 12.96
C PHE A 24 -3.32 -5.82 11.45
N MET A 25 -4.17 -6.43 10.63
CA MET A 25 -4.18 -6.22 9.18
C MET A 25 -4.54 -4.78 8.80
N VAL A 26 -5.44 -4.13 9.55
CA VAL A 26 -5.73 -2.69 9.40
C VAL A 26 -4.46 -1.86 9.59
N PHE A 27 -3.73 -2.11 10.67
CA PHE A 27 -2.47 -1.44 10.96
C PHE A 27 -1.42 -1.66 9.86
N ILE A 28 -1.22 -2.91 9.45
CA ILE A 28 -0.28 -3.27 8.39
C ILE A 28 -0.66 -2.63 7.04
N GLY A 29 -1.95 -2.52 6.72
CA GLY A 29 -2.42 -1.86 5.50
C GLY A 29 -2.03 -0.38 5.42
N ILE A 30 -1.89 0.29 6.57
CA ILE A 30 -1.46 1.71 6.66
C ILE A 30 0.06 1.82 6.71
N VAL A 31 0.74 0.90 7.42
CA VAL A 31 2.19 0.97 7.64
C VAL A 31 2.98 0.41 6.44
N GLY A 32 2.46 -0.61 5.76
CA GLY A 32 3.10 -1.27 4.63
C GLY A 32 3.65 -0.34 3.55
N PRO A 33 2.88 0.68 3.08
CA PRO A 33 3.36 1.65 2.10
C PRO A 33 4.67 2.37 2.47
N PHE A 34 4.96 2.56 3.77
CA PHE A 34 6.20 3.22 4.20
C PHE A 34 7.47 2.39 3.91
N ALA A 35 7.32 1.12 3.51
CA ALA A 35 8.43 0.34 2.97
C ALA A 35 9.04 0.94 1.69
N THR A 36 8.35 1.88 1.03
CA THR A 36 8.88 2.65 -0.11
C THR A 36 9.83 3.78 0.32
N LEU A 37 9.82 4.20 1.60
CA LEU A 37 10.66 5.32 2.08
C LEU A 37 12.17 5.09 1.87
N PRO A 38 12.76 3.91 2.19
CA PRO A 38 14.18 3.68 1.92
C PRO A 38 14.54 3.82 0.44
N GLN A 39 13.62 3.44 -0.46
CA GLN A 39 13.82 3.57 -1.91
C GLN A 39 13.76 5.05 -2.34
N LEU A 40 12.84 5.84 -1.79
CA LEU A 40 12.81 7.29 -1.99
C LEU A 40 14.07 7.97 -1.46
N ILE A 41 14.56 7.58 -0.28
CA ILE A 41 15.78 8.13 0.30
C ILE A 41 17.00 7.82 -0.58
N LYS A 42 17.07 6.60 -1.13
CA LYS A 42 18.09 6.24 -2.12
C LYS A 42 18.01 7.12 -3.36
N LEU A 43 16.81 7.29 -3.90
CA LEU A 43 16.57 8.04 -5.12
C LEU A 43 16.93 9.53 -5.00
N TYR A 44 16.55 10.18 -3.92
CA TYR A 44 16.72 11.64 -3.78
C TYR A 44 17.99 12.08 -3.06
N PHE A 45 18.53 11.29 -2.11
CA PHE A 45 19.56 11.79 -1.18
C PHE A 45 20.88 11.03 -1.19
N THR A 46 20.88 9.72 -1.41
CA THR A 46 22.09 8.92 -1.17
C THR A 46 22.66 8.22 -2.40
N HIS A 47 21.81 7.84 -3.36
CA HIS A 47 22.17 6.94 -4.45
C HIS A 47 21.45 7.31 -5.76
N SER A 48 21.24 8.60 -6.01
CA SER A 48 20.51 9.12 -7.16
C SER A 48 21.13 8.68 -8.50
N GLN A 49 22.44 8.43 -8.55
CA GLN A 49 23.14 7.88 -9.73
C GLN A 49 22.63 6.49 -10.15
N HIS A 50 21.93 5.75 -9.28
CA HIS A 50 21.35 4.44 -9.57
C HIS A 50 19.87 4.51 -10.00
N ALA A 51 19.34 5.72 -10.22
CA ALA A 51 17.95 5.91 -10.68
C ALA A 51 17.67 5.23 -12.03
N THR A 52 18.68 5.06 -12.88
CA THR A 52 18.55 4.36 -14.18
C THR A 52 18.16 2.90 -14.07
N GLY A 53 18.40 2.27 -12.91
CA GLY A 53 17.97 0.89 -12.63
C GLY A 53 16.52 0.76 -12.15
N GLN A 54 15.77 1.87 -12.05
CA GLN A 54 14.37 1.87 -11.65
C GLN A 54 13.48 2.06 -12.88
N SER A 55 12.46 1.21 -13.05
CA SER A 55 11.52 1.27 -14.18
C SER A 55 10.48 2.38 -13.97
N LEU A 56 10.53 3.45 -14.76
CA LEU A 56 9.54 4.54 -14.72
C LEU A 56 8.13 4.00 -14.99
N LEU A 57 8.00 3.06 -15.94
CA LEU A 57 6.72 2.44 -16.28
C LEU A 57 6.12 1.72 -15.06
N SER A 58 6.92 0.93 -14.34
CA SER A 58 6.46 0.20 -13.16
C SER A 58 5.95 1.14 -12.07
N TRP A 59 6.72 2.17 -11.72
CA TRP A 59 6.34 3.14 -10.69
C TRP A 59 5.13 3.99 -11.10
N SER A 60 4.98 4.28 -12.40
CA SER A 60 3.80 4.99 -12.94
C SER A 60 2.54 4.12 -12.85
N LEU A 61 2.64 2.84 -13.21
CA LEU A 61 1.53 1.89 -13.06
C LEU A 61 1.14 1.73 -11.59
N PHE A 62 2.11 1.62 -10.67
CA PHE A 62 1.81 1.57 -9.24
C PHE A 62 1.11 2.83 -8.74
N ALA A 63 1.50 4.02 -9.20
CA ALA A 63 0.81 5.27 -8.85
C ALA A 63 -0.67 5.25 -9.32
N VAL A 64 -0.93 4.85 -10.57
CA VAL A 64 -2.30 4.74 -11.11
C VAL A 64 -3.12 3.70 -10.37
N LEU A 65 -2.56 2.51 -10.14
CA LEU A 65 -3.25 1.44 -9.41
C LEU A 65 -3.58 1.85 -7.98
N SER A 66 -2.64 2.48 -7.27
CA SER A 66 -2.89 3.02 -5.92
C SER A 66 -3.97 4.10 -5.94
N PHE A 67 -4.02 4.96 -6.95
CA PHE A 67 -5.11 5.93 -7.10
C PHE A 67 -6.48 5.25 -7.29
N LEU A 68 -6.57 4.23 -8.16
CA LEU A 68 -7.82 3.49 -8.37
C LEU A 68 -8.28 2.78 -7.08
N TRP A 69 -7.36 2.16 -6.35
CA TRP A 69 -7.66 1.54 -5.05
C TRP A 69 -8.03 2.54 -3.97
N PHE A 70 -7.40 3.72 -3.97
CA PHE A 70 -7.78 4.82 -3.09
C PHE A 70 -9.23 5.23 -3.35
N ALA A 71 -9.58 5.52 -4.61
CA ALA A 71 -10.93 5.90 -5.00
C ALA A 71 -11.96 4.82 -4.64
N TYR A 72 -11.65 3.55 -4.92
CA TYR A 72 -12.50 2.43 -4.53
C TYR A 72 -12.65 2.30 -3.00
N GLY A 73 -11.56 2.46 -2.26
CA GLY A 73 -11.58 2.40 -0.80
C GLY A 73 -12.47 3.48 -0.17
N LEU A 74 -12.55 4.66 -0.78
CA LEU A 74 -13.49 5.71 -0.38
C LEU A 74 -14.95 5.28 -0.59
N VAL A 75 -15.25 4.60 -1.70
CA VAL A 75 -16.60 4.08 -1.98
C VAL A 75 -17.02 3.01 -0.98
N VAL A 76 -16.10 2.10 -0.61
CA VAL A 76 -16.39 1.00 0.33
C VAL A 76 -16.28 1.42 1.79
N GLY A 77 -15.66 2.57 2.08
CA GLY A 77 -15.51 3.10 3.45
C GLY A 77 -14.50 2.32 4.32
N LYS A 78 -13.63 1.50 3.73
CA LYS A 78 -12.65 0.70 4.48
C LYS A 78 -11.34 1.46 4.66
N LEU A 79 -11.09 1.89 5.88
CA LEU A 79 -9.92 2.68 6.29
C LEU A 79 -8.56 2.14 5.82
N PRO A 80 -8.23 0.85 5.96
CA PRO A 80 -6.95 0.31 5.49
C PRO A 80 -6.77 0.45 3.98
N ILE A 81 -7.88 0.39 3.22
CA ILE A 81 -7.85 0.42 1.76
C ILE A 81 -7.59 1.84 1.29
N TYR A 82 -8.40 2.82 1.68
CA TYR A 82 -8.18 4.18 1.19
C TYR A 82 -6.98 4.86 1.86
N VAL A 83 -6.75 4.74 3.17
CA VAL A 83 -5.58 5.40 3.78
C VAL A 83 -4.28 4.79 3.26
N GLY A 84 -4.17 3.46 3.25
CA GLY A 84 -2.99 2.75 2.77
C GLY A 84 -2.69 3.08 1.31
N ASN A 85 -3.68 3.01 0.43
CA ASN A 85 -3.47 3.32 -0.99
C ASN A 85 -3.27 4.81 -1.27
N GLY A 86 -3.83 5.71 -0.45
CA GLY A 86 -3.54 7.14 -0.54
C GLY A 86 -2.08 7.45 -0.23
N ILE A 87 -1.52 6.82 0.81
CA ILE A 87 -0.09 6.91 1.13
C ILE A 87 0.76 6.32 -0.01
N SER A 88 0.44 5.09 -0.45
CA SER A 88 1.14 4.45 -1.59
C SER A 88 1.13 5.32 -2.83
N MET A 89 -0.01 5.93 -3.16
CA MET A 89 -0.15 6.82 -4.32
C MET A 89 0.84 7.98 -4.22
N VAL A 90 0.90 8.68 -3.08
CA VAL A 90 1.85 9.80 -2.89
C VAL A 90 3.29 9.33 -3.01
N LEU A 91 3.66 8.22 -2.35
CA LEU A 91 5.03 7.70 -2.40
C LEU A 91 5.42 7.23 -3.81
N ASN A 92 4.51 6.59 -4.54
CA ASN A 92 4.73 6.15 -5.91
C ASN A 92 4.85 7.33 -6.88
N VAL A 93 4.07 8.40 -6.70
CA VAL A 93 4.22 9.65 -7.47
C VAL A 93 5.59 10.28 -7.19
N LEU A 94 6.03 10.32 -5.94
CA LEU A 94 7.38 10.81 -5.60
C LEU A 94 8.47 9.97 -6.23
N MET A 95 8.27 8.65 -6.36
CA MET A 95 9.19 7.76 -7.10
C MET A 95 9.24 8.12 -8.58
N VAL A 96 8.09 8.29 -9.24
CA VAL A 96 8.01 8.71 -10.65
C VAL A 96 8.74 10.03 -10.87
N VAL A 97 8.47 11.04 -10.04
CA VAL A 97 9.12 12.35 -10.12
C VAL A 97 10.64 12.23 -9.94
N GLY A 98 11.10 11.45 -8.97
CA GLY A 98 12.53 11.32 -8.70
C GLY A 98 13.26 10.59 -9.83
N ILE A 99 12.64 9.58 -10.44
CA ILE A 99 13.20 8.88 -11.60
C ILE A 99 13.30 9.83 -12.80
N LEU A 100 12.26 10.62 -13.07
CA LEU A 100 12.29 11.60 -14.15
C LEU A 100 13.39 12.64 -13.96
N ILE A 101 13.62 13.12 -12.74
CA ILE A 101 14.66 14.10 -12.42
C ILE A 101 16.07 13.52 -12.59
N HIS A 102 16.29 12.28 -12.17
CA HIS A 102 17.65 11.70 -12.07
C HIS A 102 18.05 10.77 -13.22
N ALA A 103 17.09 10.20 -13.96
CA ALA A 103 17.35 9.21 -15.01
C ALA A 103 16.55 9.44 -16.30
N GLY A 104 15.43 10.17 -16.25
CA GLY A 104 14.55 10.36 -17.40
C GLY A 104 13.66 9.13 -17.68
N LEU A 105 13.50 8.78 -18.96
CA LEU A 105 12.68 7.63 -19.37
C LEU A 105 13.45 6.32 -19.16
N THR A 106 12.90 5.44 -18.33
CA THR A 106 13.45 4.11 -18.02
C THR A 106 12.33 3.06 -18.08
N PHE A 107 12.66 1.83 -18.48
CA PHE A 107 11.70 0.75 -18.70
C PHE A 107 12.00 -0.46 -17.83
#